data_AF-A0A6P7H8U4-F1
#
_entry.id   AF-A0A6P7H8U4-F1
#
_cell.length_a   1.000
_cell.length_b   1.000
_cell.length_c   1.000
_cell.angle_alpha   90.00
_cell.angle_beta   90.00
_cell.angle_gamma   90.00
#
_symmetry.space_group_name_H-M   'P 1'
#
loop_
_entity.id
_entity.type
_entity.pdbx_description
1 polymer ?
#
loop_
_entity_poly.entity_id
_entity_poly.type
_entity_poly.pdbx_seq_one_letter_code
_entity_poly.pdbx_strand_id
1 'polypeptide(L)'
;TVVGWGFDENKKISEKLMQAKMPVVSTIQCIYSNRDFFARFTSDSNFCAGFRNGTSVCNGDSGGSMVFPKKSTSGQNPVWQIRGIVSVGVALQTEGICDTSQYVIFTDVAKFLPWIKGVINSN
;
A
#
# COMPACT_ATOMS: atom_id res chain seq x y z
N THR A 1 -6.97 -0.82 -5.06
CA THR A 1 -7.32 -1.96 -4.18
C THR A 1 -6.06 -2.64 -3.74
N VAL A 2 -5.95 -3.03 -2.49
CA VAL A 2 -4.87 -3.90 -2.01
C VAL A 2 -5.47 -5.27 -1.69
N VAL A 3 -4.70 -6.32 -1.90
CA VAL A 3 -5.09 -7.71 -1.60
C VAL A 3 -4.02 -8.39 -0.77
N GLY A 4 -4.41 -9.25 0.17
CA GLY A 4 -3.45 -9.94 1.04
C GLY A 4 -4.10 -10.86 2.07
N TRP A 5 -3.24 -11.50 2.86
CA TRP A 5 -3.59 -12.43 3.95
C TRP A 5 -3.07 -11.94 5.31
N GLY A 6 -2.72 -10.66 5.42
CA GLY A 6 -2.28 -10.07 6.67
C GLY A 6 -3.34 -10.13 7.76
N PHE A 7 -3.03 -9.50 8.90
CA PHE A 7 -3.94 -9.46 10.03
C PHE A 7 -5.29 -8.85 9.65
N ASP A 8 -6.36 -9.56 10.00
CA ASP A 8 -7.74 -9.12 9.86
C ASP A 8 -8.19 -8.20 11.03
N GLU A 9 -9.47 -7.85 11.08
CA GLU A 9 -10.06 -7.06 12.16
C GLU A 9 -9.95 -7.72 13.55
N ASN A 10 -9.72 -9.04 13.60
CA ASN A 10 -9.53 -9.82 14.82
C ASN A 10 -8.06 -9.97 15.20
N LYS A 11 -7.15 -9.27 14.51
CA LYS A 11 -5.70 -9.31 14.72
C LYS A 11 -5.10 -10.71 14.46
N LYS A 12 -5.67 -11.47 13.54
CA LYS A 12 -5.20 -12.81 13.15
C LYS A 12 -4.86 -12.83 11.66
N ILE A 13 -3.83 -13.61 11.29
CA ILE A 13 -3.54 -13.90 9.88
C ILE A 13 -4.79 -14.51 9.26
N SER A 14 -5.25 -13.92 8.16
CA SER A 14 -6.42 -14.43 7.45
C SER A 14 -6.09 -15.74 6.72
N GLU A 15 -6.96 -16.74 6.83
CA GLU A 15 -6.88 -17.97 6.03
C GLU A 15 -7.38 -17.76 4.59
N LYS A 16 -8.10 -16.66 4.34
CA LYS A 16 -8.69 -16.32 3.04
C LYS A 16 -8.07 -15.04 2.50
N LEU A 17 -7.95 -14.96 1.17
CA LEU A 17 -7.49 -13.75 0.51
C LEU A 17 -8.50 -12.62 0.75
N MET A 18 -8.04 -11.53 1.35
CA MET A 18 -8.83 -10.34 1.63
C MET A 18 -8.50 -9.22 0.64
N GLN A 19 -9.40 -8.26 0.53
CA GLN A 19 -9.17 -7.05 -0.26
C GLN A 19 -9.66 -5.79 0.45
N ALA A 20 -8.95 -4.69 0.26
CA ALA A 20 -9.32 -3.37 0.78
C ALA A 20 -9.25 -2.31 -0.33
N LYS A 21 -10.25 -1.43 -0.36
CA LYS A 21 -10.19 -0.20 -1.15
C LYS A 21 -9.51 0.87 -0.31
N MET A 22 -8.54 1.56 -0.89
CA MET A 22 -7.80 2.64 -0.23
C MET A 22 -7.53 3.73 -1.26
N PRO A 23 -7.83 5.02 -0.96
CA PRO A 23 -7.52 6.12 -1.85
C PRO A 23 -6.06 6.52 -1.71
N VAL A 24 -5.44 6.96 -2.80
CA VAL A 24 -4.13 7.62 -2.75
C VAL A 24 -4.35 9.03 -2.22
N VAL A 25 -3.51 9.47 -1.29
CA VAL A 25 -3.52 10.82 -0.74
C VAL A 25 -2.25 11.58 -1.13
N SER A 26 -2.29 12.90 -1.10
CA SER A 26 -1.09 13.70 -1.38
C SER A 26 0.00 13.45 -0.33
N THR A 27 1.26 13.50 -0.74
CA THR A 27 2.42 13.37 0.17
C THR A 27 2.34 14.37 1.31
N ILE A 28 1.92 15.61 1.02
CA ILE A 28 1.77 16.68 2.00
C ILE A 28 0.71 16.32 3.05
N GLN A 29 -0.47 15.84 2.62
CA GLN A 29 -1.52 15.39 3.53
C GLN A 29 -1.05 14.21 4.41
N CYS A 30 -0.29 13.28 3.82
CA CYS A 30 0.27 12.16 4.56
C CYS A 30 1.25 12.63 5.65
N ILE A 31 2.23 13.47 5.28
CA ILE A 31 3.20 14.05 6.22
C ILE A 31 2.49 14.80 7.34
N TYR A 32 1.51 15.65 7.02
CA TYR A 32 0.81 16.42 8.04
C TYR A 32 -0.04 15.59 9.01
N SER A 33 -0.43 14.37 8.62
CA SER A 33 -1.22 13.49 9.50
C SER A 33 -0.43 12.89 10.66
N ASN A 34 0.88 12.68 10.47
CA ASN A 34 1.82 12.25 11.50
C ASN A 34 3.23 12.63 11.05
N ARG A 35 3.64 13.87 11.37
CA ARG A 35 4.88 14.47 10.85
C ARG A 35 6.12 13.67 11.25
N ASP A 36 6.19 13.22 12.49
CA ASP A 36 7.38 12.55 13.02
C ASP A 36 7.65 11.22 12.30
N PHE A 37 6.60 10.51 11.90
CA PHE A 37 6.73 9.26 11.16
C PHE A 37 6.89 9.52 9.65
N PHE A 38 5.90 10.15 9.02
CA PHE A 38 5.83 10.21 7.57
C PHE A 38 6.91 11.11 6.95
N ALA A 39 7.39 12.15 7.63
CA ALA A 39 8.49 12.96 7.10
C ALA A 39 9.81 12.16 6.96
N ARG A 40 9.98 11.07 7.71
CA ARG A 40 11.18 10.22 7.66
C ARG A 40 11.14 9.19 6.54
N PHE A 41 9.95 8.74 6.16
CA PHE A 41 9.77 7.62 5.23
C PHE A 41 9.20 8.02 3.86
N THR A 42 8.65 9.22 3.72
CA THR A 42 8.15 9.71 2.42
C THR A 42 9.29 10.15 1.51
N SER A 43 9.16 9.85 0.21
CA SER A 43 10.14 10.21 -0.82
C SER A 43 9.46 10.26 -2.20
N ASP A 44 10.18 10.69 -3.24
CA ASP A 44 9.69 10.70 -4.63
C ASP A 44 9.48 9.29 -5.24
N SER A 45 9.90 8.25 -4.52
CA SER A 45 9.79 6.84 -4.92
C SER A 45 8.62 6.12 -4.25
N ASN A 46 7.81 6.82 -3.45
CA ASN A 46 6.68 6.24 -2.75
C ASN A 46 5.46 7.18 -2.71
N PHE A 47 4.32 6.63 -2.31
CA PHE A 47 3.09 7.38 -2.12
C PHE A 47 2.31 6.83 -0.93
N CYS A 48 1.44 7.66 -0.35
CA CYS A 48 0.58 7.23 0.74
C CYS A 48 -0.83 6.87 0.26
N ALA A 49 -1.45 5.90 0.91
CA ALA A 49 -2.86 5.58 0.71
C ALA A 49 -3.54 5.17 2.01
N GLY A 50 -4.87 5.35 2.06
CA GLY A 50 -5.71 4.89 3.17
C GLY A 50 -6.87 5.81 3.50
N PHE A 51 -7.84 5.28 4.24
CA PHE A 51 -9.00 6.04 4.73
C PHE A 51 -8.86 6.50 6.19
N ARG A 52 -7.95 5.89 6.96
CA ARG A 52 -7.79 6.14 8.40
C ARG A 52 -9.04 5.85 9.24
N ASN A 53 -9.90 4.96 8.75
CA ASN A 53 -11.19 4.61 9.35
C ASN A 53 -11.25 3.14 9.81
N GLY A 54 -10.09 2.51 10.03
CA GLY A 54 -9.98 1.07 10.31
C GLY A 54 -9.72 0.21 9.07
N THR A 55 -10.02 0.70 7.86
CA THR A 55 -9.66 0.01 6.61
C THR A 55 -8.19 0.27 6.28
N SER A 56 -7.34 -0.74 6.45
CA SER A 56 -5.90 -0.67 6.18
C SER A 56 -5.35 -2.03 5.74
N VAL A 57 -4.09 -2.04 5.31
CA VAL A 57 -3.25 -3.22 5.32
C VAL A 57 -2.61 -3.40 6.70
N CYS A 58 -2.19 -4.62 7.02
CA CYS A 58 -1.56 -4.93 8.29
C CYS A 58 -0.38 -5.90 8.16
N ASN A 59 0.17 -6.32 9.30
CA ASN A 59 1.25 -7.30 9.38
C ASN A 59 0.91 -8.54 8.54
N GLY A 60 1.84 -8.95 7.68
CA GLY A 60 1.64 -10.03 6.71
C GLY A 60 1.27 -9.57 5.29
N ASP A 61 0.78 -8.33 5.11
CA ASP A 61 0.51 -7.77 3.78
C ASP A 61 1.76 -7.13 3.13
N SER A 62 2.87 -7.01 3.86
CA SER A 62 4.12 -6.42 3.38
C SER A 62 4.61 -7.08 2.08
N GLY A 63 4.98 -6.27 1.09
CA GLY A 63 5.32 -6.76 -0.26
C GLY A 63 4.10 -7.05 -1.16
N GLY A 64 2.89 -7.04 -0.61
CA GLY A 64 1.64 -7.18 -1.34
C GLY A 64 1.38 -6.02 -2.31
N SER A 65 0.51 -6.25 -3.29
CA SER A 65 0.28 -5.32 -4.40
C SER A 65 -0.95 -4.44 -4.21
N MET A 66 -0.78 -3.13 -4.41
CA MET A 66 -1.88 -2.21 -4.68
C MET A 66 -2.13 -2.10 -6.18
N VAL A 67 -3.31 -2.54 -6.61
CA VAL A 67 -3.72 -2.59 -8.01
C VAL A 67 -4.74 -1.50 -8.38
N PHE A 68 -4.64 -1.05 -9.62
CA PHE A 68 -5.50 -0.04 -10.24
C PHE A 68 -6.01 -0.58 -11.58
N PRO A 69 -7.23 -0.26 -12.01
CA PRO A 69 -7.66 -0.57 -13.36
C PRO A 69 -6.86 0.29 -14.34
N LYS A 70 -6.42 -0.31 -15.45
CA LYS A 70 -5.80 0.43 -16.55
C LYS A 70 -6.88 1.28 -17.21
N LYS A 71 -6.61 2.59 -17.35
CA LYS A 71 -7.58 3.58 -17.87
C LYS A 71 -8.23 3.13 -19.19
N SER A 72 -7.44 2.54 -20.09
CA SER A 72 -7.87 2.11 -21.44
C SER A 72 -8.80 0.90 -21.47
N THR A 73 -9.00 0.21 -20.34
CA THR A 73 -9.81 -1.02 -20.26
C THR A 73 -10.95 -0.88 -19.26
N SER A 74 -11.33 0.35 -18.90
CA SER A 74 -12.41 0.62 -17.93
C SER A 74 -13.78 0.25 -18.56
N GLY A 75 -14.08 -1.03 -18.62
CA GLY A 75 -15.28 -1.61 -19.24
C GLY A 75 -15.56 -3.01 -18.67
N GLN A 76 -16.19 -3.89 -19.44
CA GLN A 76 -16.62 -5.21 -18.96
C GLN A 76 -15.46 -6.12 -18.50
N ASN A 77 -14.23 -5.91 -19.02
CA ASN A 77 -13.04 -6.68 -18.65
C ASN A 77 -11.84 -5.76 -18.36
N PRO A 78 -11.75 -5.18 -17.15
CA PRO A 78 -10.65 -4.31 -16.79
C PRO A 78 -9.36 -5.11 -16.61
N VAL A 79 -8.31 -4.63 -17.28
CA VAL A 79 -6.94 -5.06 -17.00
C VAL A 79 -6.47 -4.30 -15.76
N TRP A 80 -6.00 -5.04 -14.76
CA TRP A 80 -5.45 -4.47 -13.53
C TRP A 80 -3.94 -4.36 -13.65
N GLN A 81 -3.38 -3.27 -13.12
CA GLN A 81 -1.95 -3.02 -13.07
C GLN A 81 -1.52 -2.76 -11.63
N ILE A 82 -0.34 -3.27 -11.28
CA ILE A 82 0.30 -2.98 -9.99
C ILE A 82 0.84 -1.56 -10.05
N ARG A 83 0.43 -0.75 -9.08
CA ARG A 83 0.88 0.64 -8.92
C ARG A 83 1.72 0.82 -7.67
N GLY A 84 1.35 0.12 -6.61
CA GLY A 84 1.99 0.19 -5.29
C GLY A 84 2.41 -1.18 -4.79
N ILE A 85 3.46 -1.20 -3.98
CA ILE A 85 3.84 -2.36 -3.16
C ILE A 85 3.74 -1.92 -1.70
N VAL A 86 3.05 -2.69 -0.85
CA VAL A 86 2.93 -2.43 0.59
C VAL A 86 4.34 -2.38 1.18
N SER A 87 4.71 -1.25 1.79
CA SER A 87 6.07 -1.02 2.28
C SER A 87 6.08 -0.80 3.79
N VAL A 88 5.51 0.32 4.26
CA VAL A 88 5.63 0.72 5.66
C VAL A 88 4.37 1.40 6.16
N GLY A 89 3.96 1.04 7.37
CA GLY A 89 2.85 1.65 8.10
C GLY A 89 3.26 1.94 9.54
N VAL A 90 2.49 2.79 10.21
CA VAL A 90 2.66 3.06 11.64
C VAL A 90 2.18 1.84 12.42
N ALA A 91 2.90 1.47 13.48
CA ALA A 91 2.48 0.41 14.40
C ALA A 91 1.97 0.99 15.72
N LEU A 92 0.96 0.33 16.31
CA LEU A 92 0.55 0.54 17.69
C LEU A 92 1.68 0.05 18.60
N GLN A 93 2.31 0.97 19.34
CA GLN A 93 3.50 0.66 20.15
C GLN A 93 3.25 -0.41 21.21
N THR A 94 2.02 -0.52 21.70
CA THR A 94 1.61 -1.49 22.73
C THR A 94 1.55 -2.93 22.23
N GLU A 95 1.40 -3.13 20.92
CA GLU A 95 1.06 -4.44 20.35
C GLU A 95 1.98 -4.85 19.17
N GLY A 96 2.72 -3.90 18.58
CA GLY A 96 3.55 -4.17 17.39
C GLY A 96 2.74 -4.48 16.12
N ILE A 97 1.44 -4.23 16.15
CA ILE A 97 0.53 -4.40 15.02
C ILE A 97 0.29 -3.07 14.32
N CYS A 98 -0.14 -3.09 13.06
CA CYS A 98 -0.50 -1.89 12.32
C CYS A 98 -1.50 -1.00 13.08
N ASP A 99 -1.31 0.32 12.98
CA ASP A 99 -2.29 1.32 13.40
C ASP A 99 -3.20 1.67 12.21
N THR A 100 -4.41 1.11 12.20
CA THR A 100 -5.39 1.26 11.11
C THR A 100 -6.03 2.66 11.05
N SER A 101 -5.69 3.56 11.99
CA SER A 101 -6.05 4.98 11.97
C SER A 101 -5.03 5.86 11.22
N GLN A 102 -3.96 5.27 10.69
CA GLN A 102 -2.88 5.96 9.98
C GLN A 102 -2.91 5.63 8.48
N TYR A 103 -2.23 6.46 7.68
CA TYR A 103 -1.96 6.11 6.29
C TYR A 103 -0.88 5.04 6.20
N VAL A 104 -0.78 4.42 5.02
CA VAL A 104 0.28 3.46 4.69
C VAL A 104 1.07 3.97 3.51
N ILE A 105 2.39 3.84 3.57
CA ILE A 105 3.30 4.14 2.47
C ILE A 105 3.45 2.90 1.59
N PHE A 106 3.30 3.12 0.28
CA PHE A 106 3.51 2.14 -0.77
C PHE A 106 4.68 2.57 -1.64
N THR A 107 5.53 1.63 -2.04
CA THR A 107 6.54 1.86 -3.07
C THR A 107 5.85 2.16 -4.40
N ASP A 108 6.23 3.23 -5.08
CA ASP A 108 5.66 3.63 -6.38
C ASP A 108 6.30 2.78 -7.50
N VAL A 109 5.59 1.73 -7.94
CA VAL A 109 6.11 0.81 -8.98
C VAL A 109 6.45 1.51 -10.29
N ALA A 110 5.76 2.59 -10.66
CA ALA A 110 6.07 3.28 -11.93
C ALA A 110 7.46 3.92 -11.90
N LYS A 111 7.94 4.35 -10.73
CA LYS A 111 9.28 4.92 -10.55
C LYS A 111 10.38 3.87 -10.75
N PHE A 112 10.07 2.60 -10.54
CA PHE A 112 11.02 1.49 -10.66
C PHE A 112 10.89 0.71 -11.97
N LEU A 113 9.97 1.06 -12.88
CA LEU A 113 9.80 0.35 -14.15
C LEU A 113 11.09 0.25 -14.99
N PRO A 114 11.94 1.29 -15.11
CA PRO A 114 13.21 1.16 -15.83
C PRO A 114 14.12 0.10 -15.21
N TRP A 115 14.24 0.07 -13.88
CA TRP A 115 15.03 -0.92 -13.16
C TRP A 115 14.46 -2.34 -13.33
N ILE A 116 13.15 -2.52 -13.14
CA ILE A 116 12.47 -3.81 -13.31
C ILE A 116 12.73 -4.37 -14.71
N LYS A 117 12.54 -3.54 -15.75
CA LYS A 117 12.79 -3.94 -17.14
C LYS A 117 14.26 -4.27 -17.38
N GLY A 118 15.17 -3.49 -16.79
CA GLY A 118 16.61 -3.75 -16.84
C GLY A 118 16.94 -5.15 -16.31
N VAL A 119 16.45 -5.49 -15.12
CA VAL A 119 16.68 -6.79 -14.48
C VAL A 119 16.03 -7.94 -15.25
N ILE A 120 14.81 -7.75 -15.77
CA ILE A 120 14.12 -8.79 -16.55
C ILE A 120 14.82 -9.07 -17.88
N ASN A 121 15.35 -8.02 -18.54
CA ASN A 121 16.00 -8.18 -19.85
C ASN A 121 17.46 -8.61 -19.77
N SER A 122 18.09 -8.52 -18.59
CA SER A 122 19.48 -8.95 -18.36
C SER A 122 19.61 -10.37 -17.82
N ASN A 123 18.48 -11.05 -17.59
CA ASN A 123 18.40 -12.47 -17.20
C ASN A 123 17.75 -13.27 -18.33
#